data_AF-A0A2V9A099-F1
#
_entry.id   AF-A0A2V9A099-F1
#
_cell.length_a   1.000
_cell.length_b   1.000
_cell.length_c   1.000
_cell.angle_alpha   90.00
_cell.angle_beta   90.00
_cell.angle_gamma   90.00
#
_symmetry.space_group_name_H-M   'P 1'
#
loop_
_entity.id
_entity.type
_entity.pdbx_description
1 polymer ?
#
loop_
_entity_poly.entity_id
_entity_poly.type
_entity_poly.pdbx_seq_one_letter_code
_entity_poly.pdbx_strand_id
1 'polypeptide(L)'
;MKYKLIPLTVLFLRLFGCNQHLLTDYRPLDQSGMWSSSVEQLKALNTSDTEVGQLTKMKQAGVSDDACVTVISDAHNHQHPFASADSAVNLMRAGYSESIILEMTKVDELDKLSTDAVMLRLVGLSDPAVNSILHRRMKGQRTLSSAEIGRLKNTGLTESQIMERINRGMTDAEADKEAALREATRNHANTGFTRVRGRKR
;
A
#
# COMPACT_ATOMS: atom_id res chain seq x y z
N MET A 1 42.37 54.27 -15.96
CA MET A 1 41.86 53.06 -15.27
C MET A 1 40.61 53.44 -14.50
N LYS A 2 39.42 53.06 -14.97
CA LYS A 2 38.12 53.41 -14.36
C LYS A 2 37.62 52.20 -13.58
N TYR A 3 37.57 52.32 -12.25
CA TYR A 3 37.07 51.29 -11.35
C TYR A 3 35.53 51.24 -11.43
N LYS A 4 34.97 50.09 -11.81
CA LYS A 4 33.54 49.80 -11.71
C LYS A 4 33.23 49.39 -10.27
N LEU A 5 32.61 50.28 -9.52
CA LEU A 5 31.91 49.97 -8.27
C LEU A 5 30.50 49.49 -8.63
N ILE A 6 30.22 48.21 -8.41
CA ILE A 6 28.86 47.64 -8.42
C ILE A 6 28.53 47.30 -6.96
N PRO A 7 27.64 48.05 -6.27
CA PRO A 7 27.10 47.59 -5.00
C PRO A 7 25.78 46.86 -5.24
N LEU A 8 25.86 45.53 -5.22
CA LEU A 8 25.17 44.67 -4.25
C LEU A 8 23.80 45.19 -3.74
N THR A 9 22.74 45.10 -4.55
CA THR A 9 21.36 45.41 -4.13
C THR A 9 20.34 44.44 -4.73
N VAL A 10 20.63 43.14 -4.66
CA VAL A 10 19.62 42.09 -4.92
C VAL A 10 19.82 40.97 -3.91
N LEU A 11 19.53 41.24 -2.64
CA LEU A 11 19.45 40.18 -1.64
C LEU A 11 18.52 40.62 -0.50
N PHE A 12 17.59 39.73 -0.17
CA PHE A 12 16.74 39.73 1.04
C PHE A 12 15.59 40.73 1.17
N LEU A 13 14.60 40.65 0.27
CA LEU A 13 13.20 40.88 0.65
C LEU A 13 12.29 39.86 -0.04
N ARG A 14 12.46 38.57 0.31
CA ARG A 14 11.31 37.66 0.39
C ARG A 14 10.85 37.69 1.84
N LEU A 15 10.09 38.73 2.17
CA LEU A 15 9.30 38.74 3.38
C LEU A 15 8.39 37.51 3.33
N PHE A 16 8.57 36.70 4.36
CA PHE A 16 7.70 35.62 4.77
C PHE A 16 6.25 36.03 4.58
N GLY A 17 5.56 35.35 3.65
CA GLY A 17 4.11 35.36 3.59
C GLY A 17 3.62 34.88 4.96
N CYS A 18 2.98 35.78 5.67
CA CYS A 18 2.33 35.51 6.93
C CYS A 18 1.38 34.33 6.74
N ASN A 19 1.61 33.22 7.45
CA ASN A 19 0.67 32.11 7.55
C ASN A 19 -0.64 32.64 8.13
N GLN A 20 -1.56 33.07 7.28
CA GLN A 20 -2.97 32.97 7.62
C GLN A 20 -3.23 31.46 7.72
N HIS A 21 -3.31 30.95 8.95
CA HIS A 21 -4.06 29.72 9.20
C HIS A 21 -5.48 30.02 8.72
N LEU A 22 -5.76 29.73 7.45
CA LEU A 22 -7.12 29.53 7.01
C LEU A 22 -7.70 28.50 7.99
N LEU A 23 -8.76 28.89 8.68
CA LEU A 23 -9.49 27.98 9.55
C LEU A 23 -9.89 26.78 8.69
N THR A 24 -9.38 25.61 9.05
CA THR A 24 -9.65 24.38 8.32
C THR A 24 -11.16 24.13 8.25
N ASP A 25 -11.65 23.80 7.06
CA ASP A 25 -13.08 23.61 6.82
C ASP A 25 -13.49 22.17 7.11
N TYR A 26 -14.11 21.92 8.26
CA TYR A 26 -14.58 20.58 8.66
C TYR A 26 -15.99 20.23 8.14
N ARG A 27 -16.68 21.13 7.43
CA ARG A 27 -18.03 20.87 6.91
C ARG A 27 -18.14 19.62 6.03
N PRO A 28 -17.14 19.26 5.20
CA PRO A 28 -17.19 18.02 4.41
C PRO A 28 -17.28 16.75 5.27
N LEU A 29 -16.66 16.74 6.46
CA LEU A 29 -16.70 15.59 7.36
C LEU A 29 -18.07 15.44 8.02
N ASP A 30 -18.65 16.54 8.47
CA ASP A 30 -20.02 16.58 8.99
C ASP A 30 -21.03 16.11 7.92
N GLN A 31 -20.88 16.60 6.69
CA GLN A 31 -21.71 16.16 5.54
C GLN A 31 -21.53 14.67 5.20
N SER A 32 -20.36 14.09 5.49
CA SER A 32 -20.11 12.65 5.33
C SER A 32 -20.61 11.80 6.51
N GLY A 33 -21.28 12.41 7.49
CA GLY A 33 -21.86 11.72 8.65
C GLY A 33 -20.84 11.37 9.72
N MET A 34 -19.74 12.13 9.84
CA MET A 34 -18.81 12.02 10.97
C MET A 34 -19.43 12.67 12.21
N TRP A 35 -19.31 12.00 13.35
CA TRP A 35 -19.84 12.49 14.63
C TRP A 35 -19.11 13.75 15.09
N SER A 36 -19.84 14.67 15.70
CA SER A 36 -19.29 15.94 16.19
C SER A 36 -18.14 15.74 17.18
N SER A 37 -18.22 14.72 18.05
CA SER A 37 -17.15 14.37 18.98
C SER A 37 -15.84 14.00 18.27
N SER A 38 -15.93 13.35 17.12
CA SER A 38 -14.77 12.95 16.31
C SER A 38 -14.19 14.14 15.56
N VAL A 39 -15.06 15.02 15.05
CA VAL A 39 -14.63 16.30 14.46
C VAL A 39 -13.90 17.18 15.48
N GLU A 40 -14.35 17.25 16.73
CA GLU A 40 -13.63 17.98 17.79
C GLU A 40 -12.26 17.36 18.11
N GLN A 41 -12.14 16.02 18.08
CA GLN A 41 -10.84 15.35 18.21
C GLN A 41 -9.90 15.71 17.05
N LEU A 42 -10.40 15.71 15.81
CA LEU A 42 -9.61 16.09 14.64
C LEU A 42 -9.14 17.55 14.70
N LYS A 43 -9.98 18.46 15.19
CA LYS A 43 -9.60 19.86 15.46
C LYS A 43 -8.48 19.96 16.48
N ALA A 44 -8.55 19.19 17.55
CA ALA A 44 -7.49 19.15 18.57
C ALA A 44 -6.14 18.65 18.01
N LEU A 45 -6.17 17.85 16.96
CA LEU A 45 -4.99 17.38 16.22
C LEU A 45 -4.45 18.40 15.19
N ASN A 46 -5.06 19.58 15.05
CA ASN A 46 -4.65 20.59 14.05
C ASN A 46 -4.61 20.05 12.61
N THR A 47 -5.64 19.30 12.21
CA THR A 47 -5.74 18.77 10.84
C THR A 47 -5.83 19.88 9.79
N SER A 48 -5.24 19.64 8.63
CA SER A 48 -5.26 20.52 7.46
C SER A 48 -6.44 20.25 6.53
N ASP A 49 -6.78 21.21 5.65
CA ASP A 49 -7.85 21.03 4.64
C ASP A 49 -7.59 19.84 3.72
N THR A 50 -6.32 19.57 3.42
CA THR A 50 -5.93 18.39 2.63
C THR A 50 -6.26 17.10 3.36
N GLU A 51 -6.01 17.02 4.66
CA GLU A 51 -6.31 15.83 5.47
C GLU A 51 -7.81 15.65 5.65
N VAL A 52 -8.57 16.74 5.83
CA VAL A 52 -10.04 16.68 5.83
C VAL A 52 -10.57 16.05 4.54
N GLY A 53 -10.01 16.43 3.39
CA GLY A 53 -10.37 15.82 2.09
C GLY A 53 -10.07 14.31 2.04
N GLN A 54 -8.92 13.89 2.59
CA GLN A 54 -8.54 12.47 2.67
C GLN A 54 -9.48 11.68 3.60
N LEU A 55 -9.80 12.23 4.77
CA LEU A 55 -10.73 11.63 5.71
C LEU A 55 -12.15 11.54 5.16
N THR A 56 -12.59 12.55 4.42
CA THR A 56 -13.91 12.54 3.77
C THR A 56 -14.01 11.36 2.79
N LYS A 57 -12.95 11.08 2.02
CA LYS A 57 -12.90 9.89 1.13
C LYS A 57 -12.98 8.58 1.93
N MET A 58 -12.24 8.47 3.03
CA MET A 58 -12.25 7.28 3.88
C MET A 58 -13.64 7.05 4.48
N LYS A 59 -14.26 8.10 4.99
CA LYS A 59 -15.61 8.04 5.56
C LYS A 59 -16.65 7.62 4.53
N GLN A 60 -16.58 8.16 3.32
CA GLN A 60 -17.44 7.75 2.20
C GLN A 60 -17.25 6.28 1.80
N ALA A 61 -16.07 5.71 2.03
CA ALA A 61 -15.81 4.28 1.84
C ALA A 61 -16.25 3.40 3.02
N GLY A 62 -16.87 4.00 4.05
CA GLY A 62 -17.41 3.30 5.21
C GLY A 62 -16.41 3.11 6.36
N VAL A 63 -15.28 3.79 6.34
CA VAL A 63 -14.33 3.76 7.47
C VAL A 63 -14.94 4.43 8.70
N SER A 64 -14.75 3.82 9.86
CA SER A 64 -15.22 4.32 11.15
C SER A 64 -14.57 5.65 11.54
N ASP A 65 -15.25 6.40 12.39
CA ASP A 65 -14.76 7.69 12.88
C ASP A 65 -13.50 7.53 13.73
N ASP A 66 -13.47 6.50 14.58
CA ASP A 66 -12.33 6.18 15.43
C ASP A 66 -11.10 5.85 14.59
N ALA A 67 -11.27 5.10 13.49
CA ALA A 67 -10.19 4.84 12.54
C ALA A 67 -9.73 6.12 11.84
N CYS A 68 -10.64 7.02 11.44
CA CYS A 68 -10.30 8.32 10.87
C CYS A 68 -9.45 9.18 11.82
N VAL A 69 -9.80 9.24 13.11
CA VAL A 69 -9.00 9.96 14.11
C VAL A 69 -7.63 9.30 14.30
N THR A 70 -7.60 7.97 14.36
CA THR A 70 -6.37 7.20 14.58
C THR A 70 -5.37 7.40 13.45
N VAL A 71 -5.80 7.36 12.18
CA VAL A 71 -4.86 7.53 11.05
C VAL A 71 -4.22 8.91 11.00
N ILE A 72 -4.94 9.95 11.42
CA ILE A 72 -4.37 11.30 11.56
C ILE A 72 -3.36 11.32 12.69
N SER A 73 -3.74 10.80 13.85
CA SER A 73 -2.85 10.77 15.01
C SER A 73 -1.55 10.05 14.68
N ASP A 74 -1.61 8.91 13.97
CA ASP A 74 -0.44 8.15 13.56
C ASP A 74 0.42 8.92 12.53
N ALA A 75 -0.19 9.54 11.52
CA ALA A 75 0.55 10.36 10.54
C ALA A 75 1.27 11.55 11.21
N HIS A 76 0.58 12.23 12.13
CA HIS A 76 1.17 13.35 12.89
C HIS A 76 2.28 12.87 13.84
N ASN A 77 2.14 11.69 14.45
CA ASN A 77 3.21 11.06 15.22
C ASN A 77 4.45 10.77 14.36
N HIS A 78 4.26 10.45 13.08
CA HIS A 78 5.33 10.28 12.09
C HIS A 78 5.77 11.60 11.43
N GLN A 79 5.26 12.75 11.88
CA GLN A 79 5.64 14.09 11.42
C GLN A 79 5.33 14.37 9.94
N HIS A 80 4.28 13.76 9.39
CA HIS A 80 3.79 14.06 8.05
C HIS A 80 2.25 14.18 8.04
N PRO A 81 1.67 14.94 7.08
CA PRO A 81 0.23 14.93 6.90
C PRO A 81 -0.25 13.58 6.38
N PHE A 82 -1.46 13.20 6.72
CA PHE A 82 -2.08 12.00 6.16
C PHE A 82 -2.48 12.21 4.69
N ALA A 83 -2.00 11.34 3.79
CA ALA A 83 -2.23 11.45 2.34
C ALA A 83 -2.66 10.12 1.67
N SER A 84 -2.86 9.06 2.45
CA SER A 84 -2.99 7.67 1.95
C SER A 84 -4.43 7.17 1.93
N ALA A 85 -5.43 8.05 1.78
CA ALA A 85 -6.83 7.62 1.80
C ALA A 85 -7.16 6.66 0.65
N ASP A 86 -6.62 6.89 -0.55
CA ASP A 86 -6.92 6.04 -1.70
C ASP A 86 -6.45 4.59 -1.47
N SER A 87 -5.32 4.40 -0.77
CA SER A 87 -4.83 3.09 -0.32
C SER A 87 -5.75 2.43 0.70
N ALA A 88 -6.18 3.18 1.73
CA ALA A 88 -7.13 2.67 2.72
C ALA A 88 -8.48 2.28 2.07
N VAL A 89 -8.99 3.12 1.17
CA VAL A 89 -10.24 2.88 0.42
C VAL A 89 -10.12 1.63 -0.46
N ASN A 90 -8.99 1.44 -1.14
CA ASN A 90 -8.75 0.25 -1.96
C ASN A 90 -8.73 -1.03 -1.11
N LEU A 91 -8.11 -0.99 0.08
CA LEU A 91 -8.11 -2.11 1.02
C LEU A 91 -9.53 -2.40 1.54
N MET A 92 -10.28 -1.39 1.95
CA MET A 92 -11.68 -1.55 2.37
C MET A 92 -12.53 -2.20 1.28
N ARG A 93 -12.41 -1.72 0.03
CA ARG A 93 -13.12 -2.30 -1.13
C ARG A 93 -12.68 -3.72 -1.45
N ALA A 94 -11.41 -4.04 -1.21
CA ALA A 94 -10.90 -5.41 -1.32
C ALA A 94 -11.31 -6.29 -0.13
N GLY A 95 -12.08 -5.78 0.83
CA GLY A 95 -12.66 -6.49 1.96
C GLY A 95 -11.70 -6.68 3.14
N TYR A 96 -10.66 -5.86 3.26
CA TYR A 96 -9.78 -5.88 4.43
C TYR A 96 -10.48 -5.22 5.63
N SER A 97 -10.16 -5.70 6.83
CA SER A 97 -10.63 -5.05 8.06
C SER A 97 -9.89 -3.74 8.30
N GLU A 98 -10.56 -2.82 8.98
CA GLU A 98 -9.95 -1.57 9.43
C GLU A 98 -8.70 -1.81 10.29
N SER A 99 -8.67 -2.90 11.07
CA SER A 99 -7.51 -3.25 11.90
C SER A 99 -6.22 -3.38 11.09
N ILE A 100 -6.26 -4.02 9.91
CA ILE A 100 -5.09 -4.18 9.04
C ILE A 100 -4.68 -2.83 8.44
N ILE A 101 -5.65 -1.98 8.09
CA ILE A 101 -5.38 -0.64 7.57
C ILE A 101 -4.67 0.20 8.64
N LEU A 102 -5.19 0.20 9.87
CA LEU A 102 -4.57 0.89 11.00
C LEU A 102 -3.18 0.35 11.33
N GLU A 103 -2.98 -0.96 11.28
CA GLU A 103 -1.64 -1.55 11.46
C GLU A 103 -0.64 -1.06 10.39
N MET A 104 -1.07 -0.97 9.13
CA MET A 104 -0.21 -0.46 8.04
C MET A 104 0.07 1.05 8.18
N THR A 105 -0.92 1.85 8.59
CA THR A 105 -0.74 3.28 8.85
C THR A 105 0.22 3.51 10.02
N LYS A 106 0.09 2.72 11.08
CA LYS A 106 0.95 2.80 12.27
C LYS A 106 2.42 2.54 11.98
N VAL A 107 2.76 1.81 10.93
CA VAL A 107 4.16 1.61 10.51
C VAL A 107 4.55 2.44 9.29
N ASP A 108 3.70 3.38 8.87
CA ASP A 108 3.87 4.24 7.69
C ASP A 108 4.12 3.47 6.37
N GLU A 109 3.48 2.31 6.22
CA GLU A 109 3.66 1.44 5.05
C GLU A 109 2.34 1.22 4.27
N LEU A 110 1.29 2.00 4.58
CA LEU A 110 -0.04 1.85 3.96
C LEU A 110 0.01 1.96 2.43
N ASP A 111 0.65 2.98 1.88
CA ASP A 111 0.71 3.16 0.42
C ASP A 111 1.56 2.11 -0.29
N LYS A 112 2.63 1.65 0.35
CA LYS A 112 3.51 0.63 -0.22
C LYS A 112 2.86 -0.75 -0.19
N LEU A 113 2.17 -1.09 0.89
CA LEU A 113 1.62 -2.43 1.09
C LEU A 113 0.21 -2.61 0.55
N SER A 114 -0.57 -1.54 0.36
CA SER A 114 -1.97 -1.63 -0.07
C SER A 114 -2.14 -2.38 -1.39
N THR A 115 -1.38 -1.99 -2.41
CA THR A 115 -1.45 -2.59 -3.75
C THR A 115 -1.07 -4.06 -3.71
N ASP A 116 -0.01 -4.37 -2.97
CA ASP A 116 0.51 -5.72 -2.86
C ASP A 116 -0.45 -6.63 -2.07
N ALA A 117 -1.07 -6.12 -1.00
CA ALA A 117 -2.13 -6.83 -0.28
C ALA A 117 -3.27 -7.23 -1.22
N VAL A 118 -3.80 -6.27 -2.00
CA VAL A 118 -4.85 -6.55 -2.99
C VAL A 118 -4.40 -7.63 -3.98
N MET A 119 -3.15 -7.57 -4.48
CA MET A 119 -2.61 -8.60 -5.36
C MET A 119 -2.54 -9.98 -4.72
N LEU A 120 -2.14 -10.08 -3.44
CA LEU A 120 -2.10 -11.36 -2.73
C LEU A 120 -3.48 -12.04 -2.64
N ARG A 121 -4.54 -11.24 -2.42
CA ARG A 121 -5.93 -11.76 -2.49
C ARG A 121 -6.35 -12.12 -3.91
N LEU A 122 -5.95 -11.37 -4.94
CA LEU A 122 -6.25 -11.69 -6.34
C LEU A 122 -5.54 -12.96 -6.84
N VAL A 123 -4.34 -13.25 -6.31
CA VAL A 123 -3.65 -14.54 -6.46
C VAL A 123 -4.46 -15.68 -5.80
N GLY A 124 -5.50 -15.34 -5.03
CA GLY A 124 -6.41 -16.25 -4.37
C GLY A 124 -5.86 -16.84 -3.09
N LEU A 125 -4.87 -16.19 -2.46
CA LEU A 125 -4.34 -16.65 -1.18
C LEU A 125 -5.42 -16.57 -0.10
N SER A 126 -5.43 -17.55 0.81
CA SER A 126 -6.29 -17.50 1.99
C SER A 126 -5.94 -16.31 2.91
N ASP A 127 -6.94 -15.76 3.61
CA ASP A 127 -6.76 -14.64 4.54
C ASP A 127 -5.64 -14.87 5.57
N PRO A 128 -5.49 -16.07 6.18
CA PRO A 128 -4.37 -16.33 7.09
C PRO A 128 -2.99 -16.23 6.41
N ALA A 129 -2.87 -16.70 5.16
CA ALA A 129 -1.62 -16.62 4.40
C ALA A 129 -1.29 -15.16 4.05
N VAL A 130 -2.27 -14.41 3.55
CA VAL A 130 -2.16 -12.97 3.27
C VAL A 130 -1.73 -12.22 4.54
N ASN A 131 -2.43 -12.42 5.65
CA ASN A 131 -2.13 -11.75 6.91
C ASN A 131 -0.72 -12.09 7.39
N SER A 132 -0.28 -13.35 7.30
CA SER A 132 1.08 -13.73 7.66
C SER A 132 2.14 -13.03 6.80
N ILE A 133 1.88 -12.85 5.51
CA ILE A 133 2.80 -12.17 4.59
C ILE A 133 2.86 -10.68 4.89
N LEU A 134 1.71 -10.03 5.09
CA LEU A 134 1.62 -8.60 5.41
C LEU A 134 2.30 -8.28 6.75
N HIS A 135 2.05 -9.08 7.80
CA HIS A 135 2.71 -8.90 9.10
C HIS A 135 4.23 -9.04 9.01
N ARG A 136 4.74 -9.95 8.17
CA ARG A 136 6.18 -10.05 7.93
C ARG A 136 6.72 -8.81 7.23
N ARG A 137 6.04 -8.33 6.17
CA ARG A 137 6.41 -7.10 5.45
C ARG A 137 6.43 -5.88 6.38
N MET A 138 5.41 -5.70 7.23
CA MET A 138 5.34 -4.62 8.23
C MET A 138 6.48 -4.68 9.26
N LYS A 139 6.99 -5.88 9.56
CA LYS A 139 8.17 -6.08 10.42
C LYS A 139 9.51 -5.91 9.68
N GLY A 140 9.50 -5.47 8.42
CA GLY A 140 10.68 -5.40 7.57
C GLY A 140 11.29 -6.76 7.25
N GLN A 141 10.57 -7.86 7.48
CA GLN A 141 11.06 -9.19 7.18
C GLN A 141 10.93 -9.49 5.69
N ARG A 142 11.98 -10.10 5.13
CA ARG A 142 11.99 -10.48 3.72
C ARG A 142 10.87 -11.48 3.43
N THR A 143 10.14 -11.19 2.36
CA THR A 143 9.09 -12.05 1.81
C THR A 143 9.19 -12.00 0.29
N LEU A 144 8.57 -12.96 -0.38
CA LEU A 144 8.46 -12.93 -1.83
C LEU A 144 7.51 -11.81 -2.27
N SER A 145 7.76 -11.22 -3.44
CA SER A 145 6.80 -10.30 -4.06
C SER A 145 5.48 -11.02 -4.39
N SER A 146 4.36 -10.28 -4.41
CA SER A 146 3.06 -10.84 -4.79
C SER A 146 3.06 -11.46 -6.19
N ALA A 147 3.84 -10.88 -7.12
CA ALA A 147 4.03 -11.42 -8.47
C ALA A 147 4.66 -12.82 -8.45
N GLU A 148 5.77 -13.01 -7.72
CA GLU A 148 6.42 -14.32 -7.63
C GLU A 148 5.59 -15.34 -6.86
N ILE A 149 4.87 -14.91 -5.81
CA ILE A 149 3.89 -15.77 -5.14
C ILE A 149 2.79 -16.23 -6.10
N GLY A 150 2.28 -15.32 -6.94
CA GLY A 150 1.32 -15.63 -7.99
C GLY A 150 1.84 -16.65 -8.99
N ARG A 151 3.07 -16.47 -9.48
CA ARG A 151 3.69 -17.42 -10.41
C ARG A 151 3.89 -18.79 -9.81
N LEU A 152 4.46 -18.86 -8.61
CA LEU A 152 4.63 -20.12 -7.88
C LEU A 152 3.30 -20.86 -7.71
N LYS A 153 2.23 -20.15 -7.33
CA LYS A 153 0.89 -20.74 -7.20
C LYS A 153 0.35 -21.23 -8.55
N ASN A 154 0.53 -20.46 -9.62
CA ASN A 154 0.13 -20.85 -10.98
C ASN A 154 0.89 -22.08 -11.51
N THR A 155 2.04 -22.43 -10.93
CA THR A 155 2.76 -23.69 -11.22
C THR A 155 2.27 -24.90 -10.39
N GLY A 156 1.20 -24.71 -9.61
CA GLY A 156 0.57 -25.76 -8.80
C GLY A 156 1.14 -25.93 -7.40
N LEU A 157 1.94 -24.99 -6.89
CA LEU A 157 2.36 -25.03 -5.48
C LEU A 157 1.17 -24.71 -4.57
N THR A 158 1.08 -25.45 -3.46
CA THR A 158 0.12 -25.13 -2.40
C THR A 158 0.58 -23.92 -1.59
N GLU A 159 -0.34 -23.27 -0.89
CA GLU A 159 -0.02 -22.14 -0.02
C GLU A 159 1.00 -22.53 1.06
N SER A 160 0.87 -23.72 1.64
CA SER A 160 1.84 -24.23 2.62
C SER A 160 3.27 -24.33 2.07
N GLN A 161 3.42 -24.78 0.82
CA GLN A 161 4.71 -24.87 0.14
C GLN A 161 5.29 -23.49 -0.19
N ILE A 162 4.45 -22.52 -0.53
CA ILE A 162 4.88 -21.13 -0.76
C ILE A 162 5.32 -20.50 0.57
N MET A 163 4.54 -20.68 1.63
CA MET A 163 4.89 -20.17 2.96
C MET A 163 6.18 -20.79 3.51
N GLU A 164 6.42 -22.08 3.25
CA GLU A 164 7.68 -22.74 3.58
C GLU A 164 8.88 -22.09 2.88
N ARG A 165 8.76 -21.74 1.60
CA ARG A 165 9.81 -21.04 0.84
C ARG A 165 10.08 -19.65 1.40
N ILE A 166 9.02 -18.90 1.70
CA ILE A 166 9.11 -17.60 2.36
C ILE A 166 9.83 -17.73 3.71
N ASN A 167 9.49 -18.75 4.50
CA ASN A 167 10.10 -19.00 5.81
C ASN A 167 11.59 -19.38 5.71
N ARG A 168 11.98 -20.07 4.64
CA ARG A 168 13.38 -20.40 4.34
C ARG A 168 14.17 -19.22 3.74
N GLY A 169 13.53 -18.07 3.53
CA GLY A 169 14.18 -16.89 2.99
C GLY A 169 14.41 -16.92 1.49
N MET A 170 13.60 -17.69 0.74
CA MET A 170 13.67 -17.71 -0.73
C MET A 170 13.57 -16.29 -1.29
N THR A 171 14.44 -16.00 -2.24
CA THR A 171 14.49 -14.71 -2.94
C THR A 171 13.60 -14.73 -4.18
N ASP A 172 13.15 -13.56 -4.64
CA ASP A 172 12.38 -13.43 -5.89
C ASP A 172 13.13 -14.03 -7.10
N ALA A 173 14.45 -13.90 -7.16
CA ALA A 173 15.25 -14.49 -8.24
C ALA A 173 15.31 -16.03 -8.19
N GLU A 174 15.19 -16.62 -7.01
CA GLU A 174 15.08 -18.08 -6.86
C GLU A 174 13.66 -18.56 -7.17
N ALA A 175 12.65 -17.80 -6.75
CA ALA A 175 11.25 -18.07 -7.07
C ALA A 175 11.00 -18.02 -8.58
N ASP A 176 11.56 -17.03 -9.29
CA ASP A 176 11.48 -16.90 -10.75
C ASP A 176 12.10 -18.12 -11.45
N LYS A 177 13.31 -18.53 -11.04
CA LYS A 177 13.99 -19.72 -11.58
C LYS A 177 13.18 -20.99 -11.34
N GLU A 178 12.61 -21.17 -10.14
CA GLU A 178 11.77 -22.31 -9.83
C GLU A 178 10.48 -22.28 -10.67
N ALA A 179 9.79 -21.14 -10.73
CA ALA A 179 8.58 -20.97 -11.51
C ALA A 179 8.83 -21.27 -12.99
N ALA A 180 9.89 -20.73 -13.57
CA ALA A 180 10.27 -20.97 -14.96
C ALA A 180 10.54 -22.46 -15.25
N LEU A 181 11.26 -23.16 -14.36
CA LEU A 181 11.52 -24.59 -14.50
C LEU A 181 10.22 -25.42 -14.47
N ARG A 182 9.31 -25.08 -13.57
CA ARG A 182 8.02 -25.77 -13.42
C ARG A 182 7.07 -25.46 -14.57
N GLU A 183 7.04 -24.20 -15.02
CA GLU A 183 6.29 -23.77 -16.21
C GLU A 183 6.78 -24.52 -17.45
N ALA A 184 8.09 -24.63 -17.66
CA ALA A 184 8.67 -25.40 -18.76
C ALA A 184 8.27 -26.89 -18.67
N THR A 185 8.41 -27.50 -17.49
CA THR A 185 8.04 -28.92 -17.28
C THR A 185 6.56 -29.15 -17.57
N ARG A 186 5.67 -28.27 -17.08
CA ARG A 186 4.23 -28.33 -17.35
C ARG A 186 3.92 -28.18 -18.85
N ASN A 187 4.56 -27.22 -19.51
CA ASN A 187 4.34 -26.97 -20.93
C ASN A 187 4.83 -28.14 -21.81
N HIS A 188 5.89 -28.85 -21.39
CA HIS A 188 6.43 -30.03 -22.09
C HIS A 188 5.76 -31.35 -21.71
N ALA A 189 5.02 -31.44 -20.60
CA ALA A 189 4.38 -32.67 -20.13
C ALA A 189 3.37 -33.27 -21.12
N ASN A 190 2.83 -32.47 -22.04
CA ASN A 190 1.85 -32.89 -23.04
C ASN A 190 2.28 -32.68 -24.49
N THR A 191 3.54 -32.35 -24.77
CA THR A 191 4.04 -32.14 -26.15
C THR A 191 4.55 -33.44 -26.80
N GLY A 192 4.01 -34.59 -26.40
CA GLY A 192 4.29 -35.89 -27.00
C GLY A 192 3.78 -35.96 -28.43
N PHE A 193 4.50 -35.33 -29.37
CA PHE A 193 4.33 -35.57 -30.80
C PHE A 193 4.73 -37.03 -31.10
N THR A 194 3.78 -37.96 -30.98
CA THR A 194 3.90 -39.28 -31.58
C THR A 194 3.82 -39.12 -33.09
N ARG A 195 4.96 -39.20 -33.78
CA ARG A 195 4.97 -39.32 -35.25
C ARG A 195 4.18 -40.56 -35.65
N VAL A 196 2.95 -40.37 -36.13
CA VAL A 196 2.17 -41.43 -36.76
C VAL A 196 2.90 -41.80 -38.05
N ARG A 197 3.68 -42.89 -38.02
CA ARG A 197 4.27 -43.48 -39.23
C ARG A 197 3.13 -44.11 -40.03
N GLY A 198 2.62 -43.37 -41.01
CA GLY A 198 1.70 -43.90 -42.00
C GLY A 198 2.29 -45.13 -42.69
N ARG A 199 1.58 -46.26 -42.61
CA ARG A 199 1.93 -47.51 -43.29
C ARG A 199 1.78 -47.28 -44.79
N LYS A 200 2.90 -47.25 -45.54
CA LYS A 200 2.86 -47.33 -47.00
C LYS A 200 2.15 -48.63 -47.39
N ARG A 201 1.01 -48.50 -48.06
CA ARG A 201 0.40 -49.59 -48.83
C ARG A 201 1.04 -49.63 -50.21
#